data_AF-A0A832D333-F1
#
_entry.id   AF-A0A832D333-F1
#
_cell.length_a   1.000
_cell.length_b   1.000
_cell.length_c   1.000
_cell.angle_alpha   90.00
_cell.angle_beta   90.00
_cell.angle_gamma   90.00
#
_symmetry.space_group_name_H-M   'P 1'
#
loop_
_entity.id
_entity.type
_entity.pdbx_description
1 polymer ?
#
loop_
_entity_poly.entity_id
_entity_poly.type
_entity_poly.pdbx_seq_one_letter_code
_entity_poly.pdbx_strand_id
1 'polypeptide(L)' 'MPTHGSMTKAGKVRKATPKIEPKPKERLSPRLNNRKKYAKLLEKPAEARSKALY' A
#
# COMPACT_ATOMS: atom_id res chain seq x y z
N MET A 1 17.06 -43.12 -9.52
CA MET A 1 16.55 -41.75 -9.66
C MET A 1 17.74 -40.80 -9.59
N PRO A 2 17.95 -39.89 -10.55
CA PRO A 2 19.07 -38.95 -10.47
C PRO A 2 18.83 -37.97 -9.32
N THR A 3 19.72 -37.96 -8.34
CA THR A 3 19.62 -37.17 -7.11
C THR A 3 19.98 -35.70 -7.29
N HIS A 4 20.58 -35.34 -8.43
CA HIS A 4 21.19 -34.04 -8.65
C HIS A 4 20.61 -33.34 -9.89
N GLY A 5 19.95 -32.20 -9.67
CA GLY A 5 19.48 -31.28 -10.71
C GLY A 5 20.43 -30.09 -10.89
N SER A 6 20.16 -29.24 -11.90
CA SER A 6 20.98 -28.05 -12.16
C SER A 6 20.74 -26.95 -11.12
N MET A 7 21.75 -26.70 -10.29
CA MET A 7 21.74 -25.63 -9.28
C MET A 7 21.90 -24.21 -9.85
N THR A 8 22.18 -24.09 -11.15
CA THR A 8 22.52 -22.83 -11.83
C THR A 8 21.41 -21.76 -11.77
N LYS A 9 20.15 -22.18 -11.62
CA LYS A 9 18.99 -21.30 -11.58
C LYS A 9 18.68 -20.75 -10.19
N ALA A 10 19.36 -21.25 -9.15
CA ALA A 10 19.09 -20.87 -7.77
C ALA A 10 19.32 -19.37 -7.54
N GLY A 11 18.26 -18.65 -7.14
CA GLY A 11 18.33 -17.23 -6.79
C GLY A 11 18.54 -16.26 -7.95
N LYS A 12 18.51 -16.71 -9.23
CA LYS A 12 18.72 -15.86 -10.42
C LYS A 12 17.86 -14.60 -10.40
N VAL A 13 16.56 -14.77 -10.12
CA VAL A 13 15.60 -13.65 -10.12
C VAL A 13 15.87 -12.68 -8.97
N ARG A 14 16.15 -13.20 -7.77
CA ARG A 14 16.41 -12.36 -6.59
C ARG A 14 17.70 -11.53 -6.71
N LYS A 15 18.72 -12.06 -7.39
CA LYS A 15 19.98 -11.34 -7.67
C LYS A 15 19.82 -10.32 -8.80
N ALA A 16 18.95 -10.59 -9.77
CA ALA A 16 18.67 -9.69 -10.89
C ALA A 16 17.83 -8.47 -10.49
N THR A 17 16.97 -8.60 -9.47
CA THR A 17 16.13 -7.48 -9.02
C THR A 17 16.95 -6.46 -8.21
N PRO A 18 17.03 -5.19 -8.64
CA PRO A 18 17.70 -4.15 -7.87
C PRO A 18 16.95 -3.92 -6.55
N LYS A 19 17.69 -3.68 -5.46
CA LYS A 19 17.09 -3.37 -4.16
C LYS A 19 16.62 -1.93 -4.15
N ILE A 20 15.31 -1.73 -3.97
CA ILE A 20 14.70 -0.41 -3.80
C ILE A 20 14.45 -0.18 -2.31
N GLU A 21 14.84 1.01 -1.81
CA GLU A 21 14.61 1.40 -0.42
C GLU A 21 13.13 1.73 -0.17
N PRO A 22 12.61 1.42 1.03
CA PRO A 22 11.24 1.78 1.38
C PRO A 22 11.13 3.31 1.60
N LYS A 23 10.06 3.90 1.07
CA LYS A 23 9.71 5.29 1.39
C LYS A 23 9.35 5.41 2.89
N PRO A 24 9.76 6.49 3.59
CA PRO A 24 9.37 6.72 4.97
C PRO A 24 7.84 6.83 5.06
N LYS A 25 7.25 6.24 6.08
CA LYS A 25 5.79 6.23 6.30
C LYS A 25 5.46 6.98 7.58
N GLU A 26 4.88 8.17 7.45
CA GLU A 26 4.27 8.87 8.56
C GLU A 26 2.82 8.41 8.72
N ARG A 27 2.59 7.40 9.56
CA ARG A 27 1.23 7.02 9.96
C ARG A 27 0.82 7.82 11.18
N LEU A 28 -0.32 8.50 11.07
CA LEU A 28 -0.95 9.19 12.19
C LEU A 28 -1.47 8.18 13.22
N SER A 29 -1.64 8.64 14.45
CA SER A 29 -2.28 7.86 15.50
C SER A 29 -3.70 7.40 15.08
N PRO A 30 -4.19 6.25 15.58
CA PRO A 30 -5.47 5.68 15.15
C PRO A 30 -6.65 6.66 15.25
N ARG A 31 -6.70 7.46 16.31
CA ARG A 31 -7.74 8.49 16.52
C ARG A 31 -7.78 9.51 15.38
N LEU A 32 -6.63 10.03 14.99
CA LEU A 32 -6.51 11.00 13.91
C LEU A 32 -6.81 10.38 12.55
N ASN A 33 -6.35 9.15 12.32
CA ASN A 33 -6.61 8.44 11.07
C ASN A 33 -8.11 8.15 10.89
N ASN A 34 -8.79 7.68 11.94
CA ASN A 34 -10.22 7.41 11.92
C ASN A 34 -11.03 8.69 11.67
N ARG A 35 -10.67 9.81 12.31
CA ARG A 35 -11.29 11.11 12.05
C ARG A 35 -11.11 11.56 10.59
N LYS A 36 -9.89 11.46 10.04
CA LYS A 36 -9.62 11.83 8.64
C LYS A 36 -10.38 10.92 7.65
N LYS A 37 -10.48 9.63 7.95
CA LYS A 37 -11.26 8.68 7.13
C LYS A 37 -12.75 9.00 7.16
N TYR A 38 -13.31 9.26 8.34
CA TYR A 38 -14.71 9.68 8.50
C TYR A 38 -14.99 10.94 7.65
N ALA A 39 -14.17 11.98 7.82
CA ALA A 39 -14.31 13.21 7.05
C ALA A 39 -14.23 12.99 5.53
N LYS A 40 -13.29 12.15 5.08
CA LYS A 40 -13.11 11.84 3.65
C LYS A 40 -14.29 11.04 3.07
N LEU A 41 -14.82 10.08 3.83
CA LEU A 41 -15.80 9.11 3.32
C LEU A 41 -17.24 9.54 3.51
N LEU A 42 -17.54 10.38 4.51
CA LEU A 42 -18.91 10.71 4.90
C LEU A 42 -19.19 12.21 4.86
N GLU A 43 -18.37 13.04 5.53
CA GLU A 43 -18.62 14.50 5.62
C GLU A 43 -18.51 15.18 4.25
N LYS A 44 -17.36 15.03 3.56
CA LYS A 44 -17.13 15.63 2.24
C LYS A 44 -18.17 15.24 1.18
N PRO A 45 -18.55 13.95 1.02
CA PRO A 45 -19.58 13.60 0.06
C PRO A 45 -20.98 14.05 0.50
N ALA A 46 -21.29 14.10 1.80
CA ALA A 46 -22.55 14.66 2.28
C ALA A 46 -22.65 16.17 1.98
N GLU A 47 -21.57 16.92 2.21
CA GLU A 47 -21.46 18.34 1.83
C GLU A 47 -21.58 18.56 0.33
N ALA A 48 -20.96 17.69 -0.48
CA ALA A 48 -21.08 17.76 -1.94
C ALA A 48 -22.51 17.52 -2.41
N ARG A 49 -23.22 16.56 -1.79
CA ARG A 49 -24.64 16.29 -2.05
C ARG A 49 -25.53 17.46 -1.64
N SER A 50 -25.33 18.03 -0.45
CA SER A 50 -26.15 19.17 0.00
C SER A 50 -25.94 20.40 -0.87
N LYS A 51 -24.70 20.68 -1.29
CA LYS A 51 -24.38 21.76 -2.25
C LYS A 51 -24.90 21.53 -3.67
N ALA A 52 -25.18 20.28 -4.05
CA ALA A 52 -25.75 19.97 -5.35
C ALA A 52 -27.29 20.07 -5.37
N LEU A 53 -27.92 20.11 -4.18
CA LEU A 53 -29.37 20.19 -4.02
C LEU A 53 -29.89 21.63 -3.82
N TYR A 54 -28.99 22.58 -3.58
CA TYR A 54 -29.25 24.02 -3.54
C TYR A 54 -28.57 24.70 -4.74
#